data_AF-A0A397FNN8-F1
#
_entry.id   AF-A0A397FNN8-F1
#
_cell.length_a   1.000
_cell.length_b   1.000
_cell.length_c   1.000
_cell.angle_alpha   90.00
_cell.angle_beta   90.00
_cell.angle_gamma   90.00
#
_symmetry.space_group_name_H-M   'P 1'
#
loop_
_entity.id
_entity.type
_entity.pdbx_description
1 polymer ?
#
loop_
_entity_poly.entity_id
_entity_poly.type
_entity_poly.pdbx_seq_one_letter_code
_entity_poly.pdbx_strand_id
1 'polypeptide(L)'
;MTATNKRKKILLIFLFLAGMSIFFLLIFYQIGLKYGLEKNRRWSSATERKHQVNDFSANLRKKGYSESDIELIRLNFQDWGWELTDEDLPDLNAEERIGVIKQLAFCPQKINLPKEQRGLCSDLVVILRKQPKKNFFGPVINFDRRISSEIRDYERNIIDFSFRHEPDYSQWEIAILCLVGNQGITGTSAGAATYLALLSVLHQKPLSRNLAAMGEFKGGKIYPVGSLQAKITAAFRQGVNCLVLPQKHLVLPAKSQNRDELFWIFFNEGAENYQREVPDHIKQKIETHFVEDSQDLEGFFFQTAEYKDKQEKQKQEIEKLKKAQEQKNHSFLEEEQPKSKERIYTCDKCGRKFNFDREGGKFYSSTICKPNGEKESKQCFRCPDCM
;
A
#
# COMPACT_ATOMS: atom_id res chain seq x y z
N MET A 1 -45.11 -89.21 29.71
CA MET A 1 -44.97 -87.76 29.97
C MET A 1 -46.29 -87.07 29.71
N THR A 2 -46.92 -86.51 30.75
CA THR A 2 -48.31 -86.02 30.77
C THR A 2 -48.50 -84.72 29.97
N ALA A 3 -49.67 -84.57 29.33
CA ALA A 3 -50.04 -83.46 28.44
C ALA A 3 -49.88 -82.05 29.06
N THR A 4 -49.83 -81.96 30.38
CA THR A 4 -49.57 -80.74 31.17
C THR A 4 -48.17 -80.16 30.98
N ASN A 5 -47.15 -80.99 30.70
CA ASN A 5 -45.77 -80.52 30.55
C ASN A 5 -45.51 -79.88 29.16
N LYS A 6 -46.28 -80.30 28.13
CA LYS A 6 -46.19 -79.77 26.76
C LYS A 6 -46.81 -78.37 26.66
N ARG A 7 -47.93 -78.12 27.35
CA ARG A 7 -48.58 -76.79 27.41
C ARG A 7 -47.72 -75.75 28.14
N LYS A 8 -47.05 -76.12 29.24
CA LYS A 8 -46.14 -75.22 29.96
C LYS A 8 -44.94 -74.80 29.11
N LYS A 9 -44.34 -75.72 28.33
CA LYS A 9 -43.26 -75.39 27.40
C LYS A 9 -43.69 -74.46 26.28
N ILE A 10 -44.87 -74.67 25.70
CA ILE A 10 -45.41 -73.79 24.64
C ILE A 10 -45.68 -72.39 25.19
N LEU A 11 -46.24 -72.28 26.39
CA LEU A 11 -46.48 -70.98 27.04
C LEU A 11 -45.16 -70.23 27.34
N LEU A 12 -44.12 -70.94 27.76
CA LEU A 12 -42.80 -70.35 28.01
C LEU A 12 -42.14 -69.84 26.72
N ILE A 13 -42.28 -70.58 25.61
CA ILE A 13 -41.77 -70.16 24.30
C ILE A 13 -42.52 -68.91 23.82
N PHE A 14 -43.84 -68.85 24.00
CA PHE A 14 -44.63 -67.68 23.64
C PHE A 14 -44.26 -66.44 24.47
N LEU A 15 -44.05 -66.58 25.77
CA LEU A 15 -43.58 -65.49 26.63
C LEU A 15 -42.18 -65.01 26.25
N PHE A 16 -41.29 -65.93 25.86
CA PHE A 16 -39.95 -65.59 25.39
C PHE A 16 -39.97 -64.83 24.06
N LEU A 17 -40.79 -65.26 23.10
CA LEU A 17 -40.96 -64.57 21.81
C LEU A 17 -41.61 -63.19 21.97
N ALA A 18 -42.61 -63.06 22.85
CA ALA A 18 -43.22 -61.78 23.16
C ALA A 18 -42.23 -60.81 23.84
N GLY A 19 -41.41 -61.32 24.77
CA GLY A 19 -40.33 -60.55 25.40
C GLY A 19 -39.27 -60.07 24.41
N MET A 20 -38.88 -60.91 23.45
CA MET A 20 -37.94 -60.53 22.38
C MET A 20 -38.51 -59.43 21.48
N SER A 21 -39.79 -59.48 21.12
CA SER A 21 -40.42 -58.45 20.30
C SER A 21 -40.44 -57.08 20.98
N ILE A 22 -40.75 -57.02 22.28
CA ILE A 22 -40.72 -55.79 23.08
C ILE A 22 -39.27 -55.26 23.19
N PHE A 23 -38.30 -56.15 23.37
CA PHE A 23 -36.88 -55.77 23.44
C PHE A 23 -36.39 -55.13 22.13
N PHE A 24 -36.76 -55.69 20.98
CA PHE A 24 -36.43 -55.09 19.68
C PHE A 24 -37.11 -53.74 19.48
N LEU A 25 -38.39 -53.58 19.86
CA LEU A 25 -39.09 -52.29 19.79
C LEU A 25 -38.42 -51.21 20.64
N LEU A 26 -37.94 -51.56 21.84
CA LEU A 26 -37.20 -50.63 22.70
C LEU A 26 -35.85 -50.22 22.09
N ILE A 27 -35.13 -51.17 21.47
CA ILE A 27 -33.90 -50.86 20.74
C ILE A 27 -34.17 -49.93 19.56
N PHE A 28 -35.18 -50.22 18.75
CA PHE A 28 -35.55 -49.36 17.62
C PHE A 28 -36.00 -47.96 18.07
N TYR A 29 -36.70 -47.85 19.21
CA TYR A 29 -37.10 -46.57 19.80
C TYR A 29 -35.88 -45.77 20.32
N GLN A 30 -34.93 -46.42 21.00
CA GLN A 30 -33.70 -45.75 21.46
C GLN A 30 -32.81 -45.31 20.30
N ILE A 31 -32.70 -46.14 19.26
CA ILE A 31 -32.00 -45.79 18.03
C ILE A 31 -32.70 -44.60 17.35
N GLY A 32 -34.03 -44.64 17.21
CA GLY A 32 -34.83 -43.55 16.63
C GLY A 32 -34.66 -42.22 17.37
N LEU A 33 -34.64 -42.24 18.71
CA LEU A 33 -34.36 -41.05 19.53
C LEU A 33 -32.95 -40.51 19.30
N LYS A 34 -31.94 -41.39 19.24
CA LYS A 34 -30.54 -40.99 19.01
C LYS A 34 -30.35 -40.35 17.64
N TYR A 35 -30.91 -40.96 16.58
CA TYR A 35 -30.87 -40.41 15.22
C TYR A 35 -31.69 -39.12 15.07
N GLY A 36 -32.84 -39.02 15.76
CA GLY A 36 -33.66 -37.80 15.79
C GLY A 36 -32.95 -36.63 16.48
N LEU A 37 -32.30 -36.88 17.63
CA LEU A 37 -31.50 -35.90 18.35
C LEU A 37 -30.26 -35.49 17.57
N GLU A 38 -29.54 -36.41 16.92
CA GLU A 38 -28.40 -36.08 16.07
C GLU A 38 -28.80 -35.23 14.87
N LYS A 39 -29.94 -35.51 14.22
CA LYS A 39 -30.43 -34.70 13.09
C LYS A 39 -30.82 -33.29 13.52
N ASN A 40 -31.48 -33.14 14.67
CA ASN A 40 -31.80 -31.84 15.26
C ASN A 40 -30.56 -31.08 15.75
N ARG A 41 -29.54 -31.76 16.27
CA ARG A 41 -28.23 -31.16 16.65
C ARG A 41 -27.44 -30.69 15.44
N ARG A 42 -27.53 -31.43 14.33
CA ARG A 42 -26.88 -31.08 13.06
C ARG A 42 -27.59 -29.92 12.36
N TRP A 43 -28.92 -29.83 12.46
CA TRP A 43 -29.70 -28.69 11.98
C TRP A 43 -29.53 -27.44 12.84
N SER A 44 -29.64 -27.55 14.17
CA SER A 44 -29.37 -26.42 15.09
C SER A 44 -27.96 -25.87 14.90
N SER A 45 -26.93 -26.72 14.91
CA SER A 45 -25.55 -26.27 14.66
C SER A 45 -25.32 -25.69 13.26
N ALA A 46 -26.10 -26.08 12.24
CA ALA A 46 -25.99 -25.47 10.91
C ALA A 46 -26.67 -24.09 10.85
N THR A 47 -27.83 -23.95 11.51
CA THR A 47 -28.58 -22.68 11.57
C THR A 47 -27.88 -21.66 12.47
N GLU A 48 -27.30 -22.13 13.58
CA GLU A 48 -26.54 -21.34 14.56
C GLU A 48 -25.20 -20.88 13.97
N ARG A 49 -24.48 -21.76 13.25
CA ARG A 49 -23.31 -21.35 12.44
C ARG A 49 -23.68 -20.33 11.36
N LYS A 50 -24.82 -20.48 10.68
CA LYS A 50 -25.28 -19.49 9.69
C LYS A 50 -25.61 -18.14 10.33
N HIS A 51 -26.22 -18.12 11.52
CA HIS A 51 -26.48 -16.87 12.25
C HIS A 51 -25.18 -16.19 12.69
N GLN A 52 -24.27 -16.94 13.31
CA GLN A 52 -22.98 -16.42 13.76
C GLN A 52 -22.15 -15.83 12.60
N VAL A 53 -22.16 -16.47 11.44
CA VAL A 53 -21.48 -15.96 10.22
C VAL A 53 -22.15 -14.68 9.71
N ASN A 54 -23.49 -14.61 9.72
CA ASN A 54 -24.22 -13.42 9.29
C ASN A 54 -23.99 -12.22 10.22
N ASP A 55 -23.93 -12.46 11.53
CA ASP A 55 -23.67 -11.42 12.53
C ASP A 55 -22.22 -10.90 12.42
N PHE A 56 -21.24 -11.79 12.23
CA PHE A 56 -19.85 -11.43 11.98
C PHE A 56 -19.69 -10.49 10.76
N SER A 57 -20.23 -10.89 9.60
CA SER A 57 -20.14 -10.07 8.40
C SER A 57 -20.90 -8.74 8.56
N ALA A 58 -22.06 -8.75 9.23
CA ALA A 58 -22.82 -7.53 9.50
C ALA A 58 -22.03 -6.55 10.42
N ASN A 59 -21.33 -7.06 11.42
CA ASN A 59 -20.52 -6.24 12.33
C ASN A 59 -19.29 -5.65 11.61
N LEU A 60 -18.59 -6.44 10.79
CA LEU A 60 -17.45 -5.91 10.03
C LEU A 60 -17.85 -4.84 9.00
N ARG A 61 -19.03 -4.94 8.38
CA ARG A 61 -19.54 -3.86 7.52
C ARG A 61 -19.71 -2.56 8.29
N LYS A 62 -20.25 -2.62 9.53
CA LYS A 62 -20.38 -1.45 10.40
C LYS A 62 -19.02 -0.86 10.77
N LYS A 63 -18.01 -1.71 10.92
CA LYS A 63 -16.59 -1.35 11.11
C LYS A 63 -15.88 -0.84 9.84
N GLY A 64 -16.57 -0.76 8.70
CA GLY A 64 -16.03 -0.18 7.46
C GLY A 64 -15.32 -1.16 6.52
N TYR A 65 -15.37 -2.46 6.78
CA TYR A 65 -14.78 -3.47 5.89
C TYR A 65 -15.65 -3.69 4.64
N SER A 66 -15.00 -3.85 3.48
CA SER A 66 -15.70 -4.20 2.23
C SER A 66 -16.10 -5.68 2.18
N GLU A 67 -17.11 -6.03 1.37
CA GLU A 67 -17.50 -7.44 1.16
C GLU A 67 -16.32 -8.33 0.74
N SER A 68 -15.50 -7.83 -0.19
CA SER A 68 -14.31 -8.55 -0.65
C SER A 68 -13.29 -8.76 0.47
N ASP A 69 -13.12 -7.78 1.36
CA ASP A 69 -12.20 -7.93 2.48
C ASP A 69 -12.74 -8.91 3.53
N ILE A 70 -14.03 -8.86 3.83
CA ILE A 70 -14.69 -9.76 4.80
C ILE A 70 -14.53 -11.23 4.37
N GLU A 71 -14.78 -11.53 3.08
CA GLU A 71 -14.63 -12.90 2.57
C GLU A 71 -13.17 -13.38 2.66
N LEU A 72 -12.22 -12.51 2.31
CA LEU A 72 -10.80 -12.85 2.37
C LEU A 72 -10.30 -13.03 3.81
N ILE A 73 -10.74 -12.18 4.74
CA ILE A 73 -10.47 -12.32 6.17
C ILE A 73 -11.01 -13.65 6.68
N ARG A 74 -12.24 -14.02 6.31
CA ARG A 74 -12.83 -15.30 6.72
C ARG A 74 -11.98 -16.48 6.30
N LEU A 75 -11.57 -16.49 5.03
CA LEU A 75 -10.76 -17.57 4.51
C LEU A 75 -9.35 -17.57 5.13
N ASN A 76 -8.74 -16.40 5.37
CA ASN A 76 -7.45 -16.29 6.04
C ASN A 76 -7.52 -16.87 7.47
N PHE A 77 -8.56 -16.51 8.24
CA PHE A 77 -8.72 -16.99 9.61
C PHE A 77 -8.95 -18.50 9.65
N GLN A 78 -9.70 -19.03 8.68
CA GLN A 78 -9.85 -20.48 8.51
C GLN A 78 -8.50 -21.17 8.26
N ASP A 79 -7.66 -20.60 7.38
CA ASP A 79 -6.34 -21.16 7.04
C ASP A 79 -5.38 -21.09 8.24
N TRP A 80 -5.48 -20.05 9.07
CA TRP A 80 -4.66 -19.88 10.28
C TRP A 80 -5.20 -20.65 11.50
N GLY A 81 -6.39 -21.23 11.39
CA GLY A 81 -7.06 -21.91 12.52
C GLY A 81 -7.53 -20.95 13.61
N TRP A 82 -7.78 -19.68 13.28
CA TRP A 82 -8.32 -18.71 14.22
C TRP A 82 -9.83 -18.91 14.40
N GLU A 83 -10.29 -18.79 15.64
CA GLU A 83 -11.71 -18.65 15.91
C GLU A 83 -12.17 -17.26 15.44
N LEU A 84 -13.19 -17.24 14.58
CA LEU A 84 -13.72 -16.00 13.99
C LEU A 84 -14.45 -15.19 15.06
N THR A 85 -13.80 -14.16 15.58
CA THR A 85 -14.45 -13.09 16.35
C THR A 85 -14.25 -11.76 15.65
N ASP A 86 -15.28 -10.92 15.61
CA ASP A 86 -15.16 -9.56 15.09
C ASP A 86 -14.48 -8.63 16.10
N GLU A 87 -14.40 -9.00 17.37
CA GLU A 87 -13.74 -8.23 18.43
C GLU A 87 -12.23 -8.08 18.20
N ASP A 88 -11.58 -9.10 17.62
CA ASP A 88 -10.16 -9.07 17.28
C ASP A 88 -9.82 -8.10 16.13
N LEU A 89 -10.83 -7.62 15.39
CA LEU A 89 -10.66 -6.75 14.23
C LEU A 89 -10.96 -5.28 14.58
N PRO A 90 -10.04 -4.35 14.24
CA PRO A 90 -10.21 -2.93 14.56
C PRO A 90 -11.39 -2.31 13.81
N ASP A 91 -12.00 -1.27 14.39
CA ASP A 91 -12.97 -0.44 13.67
C ASP A 91 -12.23 0.48 12.69
N LEU A 92 -12.38 0.26 11.38
CA LEU A 92 -11.72 1.07 10.35
C LEU A 92 -12.30 2.49 10.25
N ASN A 93 -13.52 2.69 10.77
CA ASN A 93 -14.16 3.99 10.80
C ASN A 93 -13.71 4.88 11.96
N ALA A 94 -13.07 4.31 12.98
CA ALA A 94 -12.55 5.09 14.10
C ALA A 94 -11.45 6.05 13.64
N GLU A 95 -11.41 7.26 14.22
CA GLU A 95 -10.39 8.28 13.90
C GLU A 95 -8.99 7.88 14.39
N GLU A 96 -8.91 7.10 15.46
CA GLU A 96 -7.67 6.62 16.08
C GLU A 96 -7.74 5.10 16.19
N ARG A 97 -6.76 4.41 15.60
CA ARG A 97 -6.82 2.95 15.39
C ARG A 97 -5.49 2.30 15.75
N ILE A 98 -5.54 1.28 16.59
CA ILE A 98 -4.34 0.49 16.93
C ILE A 98 -4.06 -0.50 15.80
N GLY A 99 -2.82 -0.51 15.32
CA GLY A 99 -2.36 -1.43 14.28
C GLY A 99 -2.91 -1.16 12.89
N VAL A 100 -3.60 -0.04 12.65
CA VAL A 100 -4.18 0.30 11.34
C VAL A 100 -3.58 1.58 10.79
N ILE A 101 -3.06 1.51 9.57
CA ILE A 101 -2.50 2.67 8.86
C ILE A 101 -2.84 2.60 7.38
N LYS A 102 -2.91 3.75 6.70
CA LYS A 102 -3.07 3.77 5.25
C LYS A 102 -1.73 3.51 4.56
N GLN A 103 -1.69 2.48 3.72
CA GLN A 103 -0.58 2.19 2.82
C GLN A 103 -0.89 2.72 1.41
N LEU A 104 0.16 3.00 0.64
CA LEU A 104 0.06 3.54 -0.71
C LEU A 104 0.69 2.59 -1.74
N ALA A 105 -0.09 2.23 -2.74
CA ALA A 105 0.32 1.34 -3.82
C ALA A 105 0.07 1.96 -5.20
N PHE A 106 0.71 1.40 -6.21
CA PHE A 106 0.47 1.73 -7.61
C PHE A 106 -0.10 0.50 -8.31
N CYS A 107 -1.17 0.67 -9.09
CA CYS A 107 -1.87 -0.40 -9.77
C CYS A 107 -1.61 -0.31 -11.28
N PRO A 108 -0.59 -1.01 -11.81
CA PRO A 108 -0.25 -0.95 -13.24
C PRO A 108 -1.36 -1.51 -14.13
N GLN A 109 -2.23 -2.38 -13.59
CA GLN A 109 -3.31 -3.03 -14.32
C GLN A 109 -4.43 -2.07 -14.76
N LYS A 110 -4.51 -0.86 -14.17
CA LYS A 110 -5.48 0.18 -14.56
C LYS A 110 -5.03 0.92 -15.83
N ILE A 111 -4.77 0.18 -16.91
CA ILE A 111 -4.21 0.69 -18.18
C ILE A 111 -5.06 1.77 -18.85
N ASN A 112 -6.38 1.77 -18.61
CA ASN A 112 -7.32 2.73 -19.19
C ASN A 112 -7.35 4.07 -18.45
N LEU A 113 -6.67 4.18 -17.31
CA LEU A 113 -6.58 5.42 -16.54
C LEU A 113 -5.24 6.12 -16.80
N PRO A 114 -5.17 7.47 -16.73
CA PRO A 114 -3.90 8.19 -16.69
C PRO A 114 -3.02 7.72 -15.52
N LYS A 115 -1.68 7.79 -15.65
CA LYS A 115 -0.72 7.25 -14.65
C LYS A 115 -1.01 7.81 -13.25
N GLU A 116 -1.39 9.08 -13.16
CA GLU A 116 -1.67 9.82 -11.92
C GLU A 116 -2.93 9.29 -11.21
N GLN A 117 -3.82 8.60 -11.93
CA GLN A 117 -5.04 8.02 -11.39
C GLN A 117 -4.90 6.52 -11.05
N ARG A 118 -3.72 5.94 -11.26
CA ARG A 118 -3.45 4.52 -10.99
C ARG A 118 -2.95 4.25 -9.57
N GLY A 119 -2.93 5.27 -8.70
CA GLY A 119 -2.63 5.10 -7.28
C GLY A 119 -3.75 4.37 -6.53
N LEU A 120 -3.37 3.69 -5.46
CA LEU A 120 -4.27 3.08 -4.49
C LEU A 120 -3.85 3.52 -3.09
N CYS A 121 -4.85 3.84 -2.26
CA CYS A 121 -4.68 4.09 -0.84
C CYS A 121 -5.67 3.18 -0.10
N SER A 122 -5.15 2.31 0.76
CA SER A 122 -5.90 1.26 1.43
C SER A 122 -5.42 1.10 2.87
N ASP A 123 -6.26 0.54 3.74
CA ASP A 123 -5.84 0.25 5.11
C ASP A 123 -4.99 -1.04 5.17
N LEU A 124 -3.85 -0.95 5.84
CA LEU A 124 -3.03 -2.07 6.31
C LEU A 124 -3.39 -2.30 7.77
N VAL A 125 -3.68 -3.54 8.13
CA VAL A 125 -4.05 -3.93 9.49
C VAL A 125 -3.04 -4.94 10.01
N VAL A 126 -2.42 -4.64 11.14
CA VAL A 126 -1.56 -5.54 11.89
C VAL A 126 -2.29 -5.95 13.17
N ILE A 127 -2.37 -7.25 13.43
CA ILE A 127 -2.94 -7.81 14.65
C ILE A 127 -1.82 -8.51 15.40
N LEU A 128 -1.77 -8.28 16.71
CA LEU A 128 -0.78 -8.89 17.60
C LEU A 128 -1.49 -9.64 18.73
N ARG A 129 -1.22 -10.94 18.85
CA ARG A 129 -1.78 -11.80 19.90
C ARG A 129 -0.65 -12.47 20.67
N LYS A 130 -0.71 -12.41 22.00
CA LYS A 130 0.24 -13.13 22.86
C LYS A 130 -0.25 -14.54 23.11
N GLN A 131 0.54 -15.53 22.72
CA GLN A 131 0.25 -16.93 22.98
C GLN A 131 0.65 -17.31 24.42
N PRO A 132 -0.09 -18.22 25.09
CA PRO A 132 0.16 -18.60 26.48
C PRO A 132 1.50 -19.34 26.66
N LYS A 133 2.02 -19.97 25.60
CA LYS A 133 3.29 -20.71 25.60
C LYS A 133 4.22 -20.16 24.53
N LYS A 134 5.53 -20.25 24.78
CA LYS A 134 6.57 -19.98 23.79
C LYS A 134 6.49 -21.00 22.66
N ASN A 135 6.48 -20.51 21.42
CA ASN A 135 6.63 -21.36 20.26
C ASN A 135 8.12 -21.69 20.09
N PHE A 136 8.39 -22.94 19.72
CA PHE A 136 9.77 -23.42 19.56
C PHE A 136 10.46 -22.82 18.34
N PHE A 137 9.70 -22.58 17.26
CA PHE A 137 10.22 -22.10 15.97
C PHE A 137 10.21 -20.58 15.80
N GLY A 138 10.04 -19.82 16.90
CA GLY A 138 9.82 -18.37 16.83
C GLY A 138 8.33 -18.01 16.73
N PRO A 139 7.99 -16.73 16.50
CA PRO A 139 6.60 -16.28 16.43
C PRO A 139 5.83 -16.96 15.30
N VAL A 140 4.51 -17.04 15.45
CA VAL A 140 3.64 -17.38 14.32
C VAL A 140 3.38 -16.11 13.53
N ILE A 141 3.71 -16.11 12.24
CA ILE A 141 3.49 -14.95 11.36
C ILE A 141 2.57 -15.35 10.22
N ASN A 142 1.41 -14.72 10.21
CA ASN A 142 0.29 -14.96 9.31
C ASN A 142 0.17 -13.79 8.32
N PHE A 143 0.10 -14.10 7.03
CA PHE A 143 -0.01 -13.10 5.98
C PHE A 143 -1.31 -13.26 5.20
N ASP A 144 -1.97 -12.14 4.91
CA ASP A 144 -3.09 -12.09 3.99
C ASP A 144 -2.75 -12.81 2.68
N ARG A 145 -3.67 -13.64 2.19
CA ARG A 145 -3.47 -14.39 0.94
C ARG A 145 -3.11 -13.53 -0.27
N ARG A 146 -3.48 -12.24 -0.26
CA ARG A 146 -3.17 -11.28 -1.33
C ARG A 146 -1.70 -10.87 -1.37
N ILE A 147 -0.96 -11.13 -0.30
CA ILE A 147 0.47 -10.83 -0.21
C ILE A 147 1.24 -12.00 -0.83
N SER A 148 2.01 -11.71 -1.89
CA SER A 148 2.83 -12.70 -2.59
C SER A 148 3.99 -13.20 -1.73
N SER A 149 4.55 -14.35 -2.07
CA SER A 149 5.70 -14.96 -1.37
C SER A 149 6.87 -13.99 -1.19
N GLU A 150 7.21 -13.24 -2.24
CA GLU A 150 8.35 -12.33 -2.25
C GLU A 150 8.14 -11.17 -1.26
N ILE A 151 6.89 -10.67 -1.17
CA ILE A 151 6.54 -9.60 -0.24
C ILE A 151 6.48 -10.14 1.20
N ARG A 152 6.08 -11.40 1.42
CA ARG A 152 6.07 -12.00 2.77
C ARG A 152 7.46 -12.04 3.40
N ASP A 153 8.49 -12.38 2.63
CA ASP A 153 9.87 -12.39 3.13
C ASP A 153 10.36 -10.99 3.47
N TYR A 154 9.98 -10.00 2.64
CA TYR A 154 10.25 -8.60 2.91
C TYR A 154 9.56 -8.11 4.21
N GLU A 155 8.25 -8.36 4.36
CA GLU A 155 7.50 -7.99 5.57
C GLU A 155 8.04 -8.71 6.81
N ARG A 156 8.44 -9.99 6.68
CA ARG A 156 9.07 -10.75 7.76
C ARG A 156 10.33 -10.07 8.29
N ASN A 157 11.19 -9.55 7.39
CA ASN A 157 12.39 -8.81 7.81
C ASN A 157 12.04 -7.54 8.60
N ILE A 158 10.94 -6.86 8.27
CA ILE A 158 10.46 -5.68 9.02
C ILE A 158 9.97 -6.11 10.40
N ILE A 159 9.21 -7.22 10.48
CA ILE A 159 8.74 -7.78 11.75
C ILE A 159 9.93 -8.17 12.63
N ASP A 160 10.86 -8.97 12.13
CA ASP A 160 12.05 -9.40 12.86
C ASP A 160 12.87 -8.20 13.37
N PHE A 161 13.01 -7.16 12.55
CA PHE A 161 13.66 -5.92 12.97
C PHE A 161 12.89 -5.22 14.09
N SER A 162 11.56 -5.13 13.99
CA SER A 162 10.70 -4.44 14.96
C SER A 162 10.71 -5.14 16.33
N PHE A 163 10.80 -6.47 16.34
CA PHE A 163 10.78 -7.28 17.56
C PHE A 163 12.18 -7.63 18.12
N ARG A 164 13.27 -7.12 17.53
CA ARG A 164 14.65 -7.47 17.92
C ARG A 164 14.99 -7.20 19.39
N HIS A 165 14.26 -6.29 20.04
CA HIS A 165 14.43 -5.94 21.46
C HIS A 165 13.25 -6.39 22.33
N GLU A 166 12.23 -7.00 21.73
CA GLU A 166 11.04 -7.42 22.45
C GLU A 166 11.29 -8.73 23.20
N PRO A 167 11.07 -8.75 24.53
CA PRO A 167 11.14 -10.00 25.27
C PRO A 167 10.05 -10.95 24.76
N ASP A 168 10.38 -12.24 24.78
CA ASP A 168 9.43 -13.29 24.41
C ASP A 168 8.91 -13.20 22.96
N TYR A 169 9.75 -12.76 22.01
CA TYR A 169 9.38 -12.70 20.58
C TYR A 169 8.66 -13.97 20.09
N SER A 170 9.12 -15.15 20.52
CA SER A 170 8.53 -16.43 20.12
C SER A 170 7.14 -16.74 20.71
N GLN A 171 6.62 -15.94 21.64
CA GLN A 171 5.23 -16.06 22.13
C GLN A 171 4.24 -15.30 21.26
N TRP A 172 4.70 -14.45 20.35
CA TRP A 172 3.79 -13.63 19.57
C TRP A 172 3.23 -14.40 18.39
N GLU A 173 1.96 -14.13 18.12
CA GLU A 173 1.31 -14.40 16.87
C GLU A 173 0.95 -13.06 16.21
N ILE A 174 1.38 -12.91 14.97
CA ILE A 174 1.34 -11.65 14.22
C ILE A 174 0.58 -11.91 12.94
N ALA A 175 -0.46 -11.13 12.65
CA ALA A 175 -1.17 -11.20 11.39
C ALA A 175 -1.08 -9.86 10.64
N ILE A 176 -0.70 -9.92 9.36
CA ILE A 176 -0.72 -8.77 8.45
C ILE A 176 -1.87 -8.95 7.46
N LEU A 177 -2.87 -8.08 7.57
CA LEU A 177 -4.06 -8.01 6.73
C LEU A 177 -4.00 -6.79 5.83
N CYS A 178 -4.38 -6.98 4.57
CA CYS A 178 -4.12 -5.98 3.55
C CYS A 178 -5.40 -5.63 2.79
N LEU A 179 -6.10 -4.56 3.19
CA LEU A 179 -7.50 -4.32 2.80
C LEU A 179 -7.61 -3.58 1.45
N VAL A 180 -7.31 -4.29 0.36
CA VAL A 180 -7.31 -3.76 -1.01
C VAL A 180 -8.49 -4.25 -1.86
N GLY A 181 -9.48 -4.91 -1.24
CA GLY A 181 -10.52 -5.63 -1.94
C GLY A 181 -9.94 -6.65 -2.91
N ASN A 182 -10.35 -6.58 -4.19
CA ASN A 182 -9.92 -7.50 -5.25
C ASN A 182 -8.63 -7.07 -5.98
N GLN A 183 -7.98 -6.00 -5.55
CA GLN A 183 -6.74 -5.52 -6.19
C GLN A 183 -5.54 -6.28 -5.61
N GLY A 184 -4.63 -6.76 -6.46
CA GLY A 184 -3.35 -7.28 -6.01
C GLY A 184 -2.41 -6.13 -5.61
N ILE A 185 -1.60 -6.33 -4.57
CA ILE A 185 -0.48 -5.44 -4.28
C ILE A 185 0.80 -6.04 -4.83
N THR A 186 1.60 -5.17 -5.44
CA THR A 186 2.92 -5.49 -5.95
C THR A 186 3.90 -4.46 -5.43
N GLY A 187 5.00 -4.90 -4.81
CA GLY A 187 6.15 -4.07 -4.43
C GLY A 187 6.31 -3.83 -2.92
N THR A 188 7.49 -3.31 -2.56
CA THR A 188 7.96 -3.11 -1.18
C THR A 188 7.61 -1.74 -0.59
N SER A 189 6.77 -0.94 -1.27
CA SER A 189 6.56 0.46 -0.91
C SER A 189 5.79 0.72 0.38
N ALA A 190 5.18 -0.31 0.98
CA ALA A 190 4.44 -0.21 2.24
C ALA A 190 5.33 -0.36 3.49
N GLY A 191 6.65 -0.54 3.36
CA GLY A 191 7.51 -0.88 4.49
C GLY A 191 7.47 0.10 5.66
N ALA A 192 7.49 1.41 5.40
CA ALA A 192 7.32 2.42 6.44
C ALA A 192 5.95 2.33 7.14
N ALA A 193 4.89 2.00 6.38
CA ALA A 193 3.56 1.81 6.94
C ALA A 193 3.49 0.56 7.82
N THR A 194 4.03 -0.57 7.36
CA THR A 194 4.12 -1.79 8.18
C THR A 194 4.86 -1.51 9.48
N TYR A 195 6.00 -0.85 9.42
CA TYR A 195 6.79 -0.55 10.63
C TYR A 195 6.02 0.31 11.63
N LEU A 196 5.34 1.38 11.18
CA LEU A 196 4.49 2.20 12.05
C LEU A 196 3.30 1.41 12.64
N ALA A 197 2.68 0.53 11.86
CA ALA A 197 1.60 -0.33 12.35
C ALA A 197 2.10 -1.34 13.40
N LEU A 198 3.31 -1.88 13.23
CA LEU A 198 3.97 -2.74 14.21
C LEU A 198 4.27 -1.98 15.51
N LEU A 199 4.82 -0.76 15.43
CA LEU A 199 4.98 0.10 16.61
C LEU A 199 3.63 0.38 17.30
N SER A 200 2.57 0.60 16.52
CA SER A 200 1.22 0.82 17.06
C SER A 200 0.72 -0.36 17.90
N VAL A 201 0.83 -1.59 17.41
CA VAL A 201 0.40 -2.78 18.18
C VAL A 201 1.34 -3.12 19.33
N LEU A 202 2.65 -2.91 19.18
CA LEU A 202 3.64 -3.17 20.22
C LEU A 202 3.44 -2.24 21.43
N HIS A 203 3.18 -0.96 21.17
CA HIS A 203 3.05 0.06 22.20
C HIS A 203 1.60 0.38 22.56
N GLN A 204 0.63 -0.31 21.97
CA GLN A 204 -0.81 -0.07 22.17
C GLN A 204 -1.19 1.41 22.00
N LYS A 205 -0.52 2.08 21.05
CA LYS A 205 -0.70 3.50 20.78
C LYS A 205 -1.35 3.64 19.40
N PRO A 206 -2.52 4.31 19.30
CA PRO A 206 -3.25 4.39 18.05
C PRO A 206 -2.54 5.28 17.02
N LEU A 207 -2.87 5.04 15.76
CA LEU A 207 -2.52 5.87 14.62
C LEU A 207 -3.80 6.54 14.08
N SER A 208 -3.65 7.78 13.62
CA SER A 208 -4.75 8.50 12.99
C SER A 208 -5.23 7.80 11.71
N ARG A 209 -6.54 7.79 11.49
CA ARG A 209 -7.17 7.33 10.26
C ARG A 209 -6.69 8.11 9.03
N ASN A 210 -6.31 9.37 9.21
CA ASN A 210 -5.91 10.25 8.12
C ASN A 210 -4.39 10.27 7.89
N LEU A 211 -3.65 9.35 8.54
CA LEU A 211 -2.23 9.11 8.33
C LEU A 211 -2.01 8.04 7.25
N ALA A 212 -1.19 8.38 6.24
CA ALA A 212 -0.62 7.39 5.33
C ALA A 212 0.90 7.44 5.32
N ALA A 213 1.52 6.29 5.12
CA ALA A 213 2.98 6.17 5.04
C ALA A 213 3.39 5.34 3.84
N MET A 214 4.57 5.63 3.29
CA MET A 214 5.21 4.80 2.27
C MET A 214 6.73 4.92 2.36
N GLY A 215 7.42 4.00 1.70
CA GLY A 215 8.88 3.91 1.70
C GLY A 215 9.30 2.45 1.80
N GLU A 216 10.37 2.10 1.09
CA GLU A 216 10.97 0.77 1.21
C GLU A 216 11.85 0.72 2.47
N PHE A 217 11.55 -0.19 3.39
CA PHE A 217 12.25 -0.39 4.64
C PHE A 217 13.32 -1.47 4.45
N LYS A 218 14.59 -1.12 4.66
CA LYS A 218 15.68 -2.10 4.59
C LYS A 218 16.74 -1.81 5.63
N GLY A 219 16.93 -2.76 6.55
CA GLY A 219 17.96 -2.66 7.61
C GLY A 219 17.80 -1.42 8.50
N GLY A 220 16.57 -0.98 8.73
CA GLY A 220 16.28 0.25 9.47
C GLY A 220 16.32 1.52 8.64
N LYS A 221 16.71 1.51 7.36
CA LYS A 221 16.70 2.69 6.49
C LYS A 221 15.43 2.76 5.63
N ILE A 222 14.97 3.97 5.31
CA ILE A 222 13.79 4.23 4.49
C ILE A 222 14.21 4.76 3.12
N TYR A 223 13.89 3.98 2.08
CA TYR A 223 14.26 4.26 0.70
C TYR A 223 13.09 4.83 -0.11
N PRO A 224 13.39 5.72 -1.08
CA PRO A 224 12.40 6.31 -1.99
C PRO A 224 11.65 5.26 -2.81
N VAL A 225 10.45 5.61 -3.26
CA VAL A 225 9.57 4.73 -4.05
C VAL A 225 9.02 5.48 -5.27
N GLY A 226 8.83 4.78 -6.39
CA GLY A 226 8.28 5.40 -7.60
C GLY A 226 6.77 5.66 -7.54
N SER A 227 6.27 6.39 -8.54
CA SER A 227 4.85 6.76 -8.73
C SER A 227 4.26 7.57 -7.58
N LEU A 228 5.05 8.51 -7.06
CA LEU A 228 4.76 9.46 -6.00
C LEU A 228 3.47 10.25 -6.26
N GLN A 229 3.35 10.88 -7.42
CA GLN A 229 2.16 11.69 -7.76
C GLN A 229 0.88 10.85 -7.69
N ALA A 230 0.89 9.65 -8.27
CA ALA A 230 -0.27 8.77 -8.31
C ALA A 230 -0.69 8.31 -6.90
N LYS A 231 0.28 7.86 -6.10
CA LYS A 231 0.08 7.40 -4.71
C LYS A 231 -0.45 8.51 -3.81
N ILE A 232 0.18 9.69 -3.85
CA ILE A 232 -0.23 10.83 -3.04
C ILE A 232 -1.59 11.37 -3.48
N THR A 233 -1.88 11.41 -4.78
CA THR A 233 -3.21 11.82 -5.27
C THR A 233 -4.29 10.85 -4.79
N ALA A 234 -4.01 9.54 -4.76
CA ALA A 234 -4.94 8.55 -4.20
C ALA A 234 -5.16 8.74 -2.69
N ALA A 235 -4.10 9.03 -1.94
CA ALA A 235 -4.19 9.37 -0.51
C ALA A 235 -5.06 10.61 -0.27
N PHE A 236 -4.79 11.68 -1.02
CA PHE A 236 -5.53 12.94 -0.93
C PHE A 236 -7.02 12.76 -1.20
N ARG A 237 -7.39 11.97 -2.22
CA ARG A 237 -8.80 11.63 -2.53
C ARG A 237 -9.51 10.86 -1.41
N GLN A 238 -8.75 10.12 -0.60
CA GLN A 238 -9.25 9.36 0.56
C GLN A 238 -9.27 10.20 1.85
N GLY A 239 -8.99 11.52 1.77
CA GLY A 239 -9.03 12.41 2.93
C GLY A 239 -7.77 12.37 3.81
N VAL A 240 -6.68 11.73 3.35
CA VAL A 240 -5.39 11.76 4.05
C VAL A 240 -4.89 13.19 4.15
N ASN A 241 -4.56 13.61 5.37
CA ASN A 241 -4.04 14.94 5.68
C ASN A 241 -2.62 14.91 6.27
N CYS A 242 -2.10 13.72 6.60
CA CYS A 242 -0.75 13.53 7.10
C CYS A 242 -0.05 12.41 6.32
N LEU A 243 1.14 12.69 5.78
CA LEU A 243 1.97 11.76 5.03
C LEU A 243 3.34 11.57 5.67
N VAL A 244 3.80 10.32 5.73
CA VAL A 244 5.20 9.99 6.05
C VAL A 244 5.88 9.46 4.80
N LEU A 245 6.92 10.15 4.35
CA LEU A 245 7.64 9.89 3.10
C LEU A 245 9.14 9.77 3.32
N PRO A 246 9.86 9.02 2.45
CA PRO A 246 11.32 8.97 2.46
C PRO A 246 11.95 10.36 2.26
N GLN A 247 12.94 10.72 3.08
CA GLN A 247 13.68 11.99 3.01
C GLN A 247 14.26 12.28 1.63
N LYS A 248 14.68 11.22 0.93
CA LYS A 248 15.25 11.32 -0.42
C LYS A 248 14.26 11.83 -1.48
N HIS A 249 12.95 11.83 -1.21
CA HIS A 249 11.99 12.53 -2.08
C HIS A 249 12.02 14.04 -1.92
N LEU A 250 12.48 14.56 -0.77
CA LEU A 250 12.59 15.99 -0.53
C LEU A 250 13.83 16.56 -1.24
N VAL A 251 14.98 15.94 -1.00
CA VAL A 251 16.27 16.32 -1.57
C VAL A 251 16.70 15.21 -2.52
N LEU A 252 16.51 15.41 -3.83
CA LEU A 252 17.19 14.54 -4.79
C LEU A 252 18.69 14.83 -4.70
N PRO A 253 19.56 13.82 -4.59
CA PRO A 253 20.99 14.06 -4.56
C PRO A 253 21.42 14.69 -5.88
N ALA A 254 21.73 15.98 -5.87
CA ALA A 254 22.18 16.69 -7.07
C ALA A 254 23.55 16.18 -7.58
N LYS A 255 24.25 15.35 -6.78
CA LYS A 255 25.45 14.54 -7.08
C LYS A 255 25.81 13.77 -5.79
N SER A 256 25.22 12.59 -5.55
CA SER A 256 25.71 11.72 -4.46
C SER A 256 27.07 11.14 -4.87
N GLN A 257 28.04 11.11 -3.95
CA GLN A 257 29.32 10.39 -4.15
C GLN A 257 29.26 8.96 -3.59
N ASN A 258 28.15 8.57 -2.95
CA ASN A 258 27.99 7.25 -2.36
C ASN A 258 27.62 6.25 -3.46
N ARG A 259 28.43 5.20 -3.63
CA ARG A 259 28.21 4.17 -4.66
C ARG A 259 26.89 3.43 -4.48
N ASP A 260 26.43 3.16 -3.27
CA ASP A 260 25.16 2.44 -3.05
C ASP A 260 23.95 3.32 -3.39
N GLU A 261 24.05 4.64 -3.14
CA GLU A 261 23.02 5.59 -3.53
C GLU A 261 23.02 5.87 -5.03
N LEU A 262 24.20 6.01 -5.63
CA LEU A 262 24.34 6.14 -7.09
C LEU A 262 23.83 4.88 -7.78
N PHE A 263 24.16 3.69 -7.28
CA PHE A 263 23.63 2.42 -7.77
C PHE A 263 22.10 2.42 -7.68
N TRP A 264 21.53 2.84 -6.55
CA TRP A 264 20.07 2.95 -6.40
C TRP A 264 19.44 3.96 -7.38
N ILE A 265 20.02 5.14 -7.56
CA ILE A 265 19.56 6.18 -8.51
C ILE A 265 19.70 5.69 -9.97
N PHE A 266 20.76 4.94 -10.28
CA PHE A 266 21.08 4.47 -11.62
C PHE A 266 20.19 3.30 -12.05
N PHE A 267 19.82 2.42 -11.13
CA PHE A 267 18.86 1.33 -11.39
C PHE A 267 17.39 1.77 -11.23
N ASN A 268 17.14 2.83 -10.45
CA ASN A 268 15.82 3.47 -10.36
C ASN A 268 15.86 4.83 -11.05
N GLU A 269 15.78 4.85 -12.39
CA GLU A 269 15.59 6.04 -13.24
C GLU A 269 14.35 6.92 -12.88
N GLY A 270 13.72 6.71 -11.72
CA GLY A 270 12.49 7.37 -11.24
C GLY A 270 12.57 7.80 -9.77
N ALA A 271 13.72 8.30 -9.30
CA ALA A 271 13.78 9.03 -8.03
C ALA A 271 12.94 10.32 -8.15
N GLU A 272 11.65 10.19 -7.89
CA GLU A 272 10.65 11.23 -8.04
C GLU A 272 10.83 12.30 -6.94
N ASN A 273 10.91 13.58 -7.31
CA ASN A 273 11.05 14.67 -6.33
C ASN A 273 9.67 15.17 -5.90
N TYR A 274 9.42 15.21 -4.59
CA TYR A 274 8.13 15.65 -4.05
C TYR A 274 7.71 17.05 -4.52
N GLN A 275 8.65 18.00 -4.58
CA GLN A 275 8.33 19.37 -4.97
C GLN A 275 7.96 19.49 -6.45
N ARG A 276 8.51 18.62 -7.31
CA ARG A 276 8.27 18.63 -8.77
C ARG A 276 7.05 17.80 -9.17
N GLU A 277 6.91 16.60 -8.60
CA GLU A 277 5.90 15.63 -9.04
C GLU A 277 4.53 15.86 -8.40
N VAL A 278 4.49 16.40 -7.17
CA VAL A 278 3.24 16.56 -6.43
C VAL A 278 2.65 17.96 -6.68
N PRO A 279 1.38 18.08 -7.13
CA PRO A 279 0.73 19.37 -7.36
C PRO A 279 0.66 20.26 -6.11
N ASP A 280 0.85 21.57 -6.29
CA ASP A 280 0.87 22.55 -5.19
C ASP A 280 -0.39 22.52 -4.32
N HIS A 281 -1.57 22.37 -4.94
CA HIS A 281 -2.84 22.32 -4.20
C HIS A 281 -2.96 21.12 -3.26
N ILE A 282 -2.22 20.03 -3.52
CA ILE A 282 -2.13 18.88 -2.62
C ILE A 282 -1.11 19.17 -1.52
N LYS A 283 0.08 19.66 -1.90
CA LYS A 283 1.16 20.01 -0.95
C LYS A 283 0.72 21.02 0.11
N GLN A 284 -0.20 21.93 -0.23
CA GLN A 284 -0.76 22.93 0.69
C GLN A 284 -1.77 22.35 1.70
N LYS A 285 -2.38 21.20 1.41
CA LYS A 285 -3.46 20.60 2.23
C LYS A 285 -3.03 19.38 3.02
N ILE A 286 -1.86 18.83 2.72
CA ILE A 286 -1.33 17.64 3.39
C ILE A 286 -0.05 18.01 4.13
N GLU A 287 -0.06 17.78 5.45
CA GLU A 287 1.16 17.80 6.24
C GLU A 287 2.04 16.61 5.84
N THR A 288 3.31 16.86 5.54
CA THR A 288 4.22 15.82 5.05
C THR A 288 5.47 15.80 5.93
N HIS A 289 5.75 14.63 6.51
CA HIS A 289 6.93 14.33 7.30
C HIS A 289 7.91 13.51 6.46
N PHE A 290 9.15 13.97 6.40
CA PHE A 290 10.22 13.31 5.67
C PHE A 290 11.15 12.57 6.64
N VAL A 291 11.37 11.27 6.38
CA VAL A 291 12.09 10.35 7.29
C VAL A 291 13.21 9.60 6.56
N GLU A 292 14.35 9.43 7.23
CA GLU A 292 15.52 8.73 6.68
C GLU A 292 15.59 7.26 7.12
N ASP A 293 15.14 6.97 8.34
CA ASP A 293 15.31 5.68 8.97
C ASP A 293 14.28 5.39 10.07
N SER A 294 14.42 4.23 10.72
CA SER A 294 13.57 3.75 11.81
C SER A 294 13.57 4.70 13.01
N GLN A 295 14.67 5.40 13.31
CA GLN A 295 14.71 6.34 14.43
C GLN A 295 13.84 7.57 14.15
N ASP A 296 13.81 8.03 12.90
CA ASP A 296 12.87 9.08 12.48
C ASP A 296 11.42 8.61 12.56
N LEU A 297 11.13 7.35 12.18
CA LEU A 297 9.78 6.80 12.30
C LEU A 297 9.34 6.65 13.77
N GLU A 298 10.21 6.16 14.64
CA GLU A 298 10.00 6.11 16.09
C GLU A 298 9.83 7.53 16.66
N GLY A 299 10.66 8.47 16.24
CA GLY A 299 10.60 9.89 16.64
C GLY A 299 9.27 10.55 16.24
N PHE A 300 8.81 10.28 15.02
CA PHE A 300 7.48 10.66 14.54
C PHE A 300 6.37 10.03 15.37
N PHE A 301 6.45 8.72 15.60
CA PHE A 301 5.42 7.97 16.32
C PHE A 301 5.31 8.39 17.78
N PHE A 302 6.43 8.53 18.49
CA PHE A 302 6.48 8.93 19.90
C PHE A 302 6.45 10.44 20.12
N GLN A 303 6.57 11.24 19.05
CA GLN A 303 6.58 12.70 19.11
C GLN A 303 7.73 13.24 19.99
N THR A 304 8.93 12.67 19.81
CA THR A 304 10.13 13.00 20.60
C THR A 304 10.57 14.45 20.35
N ALA A 305 11.23 15.06 21.35
CA ALA A 305 11.72 16.43 21.22
C ALA A 305 12.74 16.57 20.08
N GLU A 306 13.68 15.63 19.99
CA GLU A 306 14.68 15.57 18.92
C GLU A 306 14.05 15.53 17.52
N TYR A 307 13.00 14.73 17.35
CA TYR A 307 12.30 14.65 16.07
C TYR A 307 11.55 15.94 15.74
N LYS A 308 10.92 16.58 16.72
CA LYS A 308 10.26 17.89 16.53
C LYS A 308 11.26 18.97 16.09
N ASP A 309 12.44 19.01 16.70
CA ASP A 309 13.51 19.93 16.31
C ASP A 309 14.01 19.64 14.89
N LYS A 310 14.15 18.36 14.51
CA LYS A 310 14.52 17.95 13.15
C LYS A 310 13.46 18.37 12.13
N GLN A 311 12.18 18.19 12.45
CA GLN A 311 11.06 18.60 11.61
C GLN A 311 11.04 20.12 11.37
N GLU A 312 11.28 20.91 12.42
CA GLU A 312 11.34 22.38 12.30
C GLU A 312 12.50 22.83 11.40
N LYS A 313 13.68 22.22 11.55
CA LYS A 313 14.82 22.47 10.66
C LYS A 313 14.51 22.13 9.20
N GLN A 314 13.85 21.00 8.95
CA GLN A 314 13.43 20.61 7.59
C GLN A 314 12.43 21.61 7.00
N LYS A 315 11.44 22.08 7.79
CA LYS A 315 10.48 23.10 7.34
C LYS A 315 11.20 24.38 6.89
N GLN A 316 12.18 24.84 7.67
CA GLN A 316 13.00 26.01 7.31
C GLN A 316 13.83 25.78 6.04
N GLU A 317 14.37 24.58 5.83
CA GLU A 317 15.09 24.23 4.61
C GLU A 317 14.16 24.23 3.38
N ILE A 318 12.96 23.65 3.50
CA ILE A 318 11.95 23.66 2.43
C ILE A 318 11.58 25.09 2.05
N GLU A 319 11.39 25.97 3.03
CA GLU A 319 11.08 27.38 2.78
C GLU A 319 12.22 28.09 2.04
N LYS A 320 13.48 27.81 2.42
CA LYS A 320 14.66 28.32 1.70
C LYS A 320 14.70 27.83 0.26
N LEU A 321 14.42 26.55 0.02
CA LEU A 321 14.39 25.96 -1.33
C LEU A 321 13.28 26.59 -2.19
N LYS A 322 12.09 26.83 -1.62
CA LYS A 322 10.99 27.51 -2.31
C LYS A 322 11.38 28.94 -2.73
N LYS A 323 11.94 29.72 -1.81
CA LYS A 323 12.44 31.09 -2.10
C LYS A 323 13.50 31.08 -3.20
N ALA A 324 14.43 30.12 -3.17
CA ALA A 324 15.46 30.00 -4.21
C ALA A 324 14.87 29.61 -5.58
N GLN A 325 13.82 28.80 -5.61
CA GLN A 325 13.13 28.40 -6.84
C GLN A 325 12.31 29.57 -7.42
N GLU A 326 11.63 30.34 -6.57
CA GLU A 326 10.94 31.58 -6.96
C GLU A 326 11.90 32.61 -7.54
N GLN A 327 13.07 32.81 -6.92
CA GLN A 327 14.11 33.70 -7.44
C GLN A 327 14.65 33.24 -8.79
N LYS A 328 14.85 31.93 -9.00
CA LYS A 328 15.25 31.37 -10.31
C LYS A 328 14.17 31.54 -11.37
N ASN A 329 12.90 31.38 -11.01
CA ASN A 329 11.79 31.60 -11.93
C ASN A 329 11.65 33.10 -12.27
N HIS A 330 11.94 33.99 -11.32
CA HIS A 330 11.93 35.44 -11.54
C HIS A 330 13.12 35.90 -12.41
N SER A 331 14.32 35.32 -12.22
CA SER A 331 15.47 35.59 -13.09
C SER A 331 15.28 35.00 -14.50
N PHE A 332 14.59 33.87 -14.62
CA PHE A 332 14.25 33.27 -15.92
C PHE A 332 13.18 34.09 -16.66
N LEU A 333 12.20 34.65 -15.94
CA LEU A 333 11.22 35.60 -16.51
C LEU A 333 11.84 36.95 -16.88
N GLU A 334 12.92 37.37 -16.22
CA GLU A 334 13.71 38.55 -16.61
C GLU A 334 14.67 38.28 -17.79
N GLU A 335 15.09 37.02 -18.01
CA GLU A 335 15.88 36.60 -19.17
C GLU A 335 15.04 36.19 -20.40
N GLU A 336 13.76 35.82 -20.22
CA GLU A 336 12.80 35.49 -21.30
C GLU A 336 11.84 36.64 -21.68
N GLN A 337 12.25 37.89 -21.50
CA GLN A 337 11.89 38.86 -22.53
C GLN A 337 12.97 38.81 -23.60
N PRO A 338 12.72 38.21 -24.78
CA PRO A 338 13.55 38.53 -25.92
C PRO A 338 13.32 40.03 -26.14
N LYS A 339 14.26 40.87 -25.70
CA LYS A 339 14.59 42.06 -26.47
C LYS A 339 14.88 41.52 -27.85
N SER A 340 13.89 41.54 -28.73
CA SER A 340 14.04 41.20 -30.13
C SER A 340 15.16 42.09 -30.64
N LYS A 341 16.39 41.56 -30.68
CA LYS A 341 17.46 42.20 -31.42
C LYS A 341 16.99 42.10 -32.85
N GLU A 342 16.38 43.17 -33.35
CA GLU A 342 15.97 43.31 -34.74
C GLU A 342 17.15 42.89 -35.62
N ARG A 343 17.08 41.70 -36.22
CA ARG A 343 18.17 41.19 -37.05
C ARG A 343 18.03 41.79 -38.44
N ILE A 344 18.81 42.83 -38.68
CA ILE A 344 18.91 43.50 -39.97
C ILE A 344 19.90 42.72 -40.84
N TYR A 345 19.42 42.17 -41.95
CA TYR A 345 20.23 41.44 -42.94
C TYR A 345 20.38 42.26 -44.21
N THR A 346 21.47 42.06 -44.94
CA THR A 346 21.69 42.65 -46.26
C THR A 346 21.28 41.62 -47.32
N CYS A 347 20.40 41.99 -48.26
CA CYS A 347 20.01 41.12 -49.35
C CYS A 347 21.17 40.89 -50.32
N ASP A 348 21.53 39.63 -50.56
CA ASP A 348 22.62 39.27 -51.49
C ASP A 348 22.33 39.62 -52.96
N LYS A 349 21.06 39.89 -53.32
CA LYS A 349 20.66 40.24 -54.70
C LYS A 349 20.76 41.74 -54.99
N CYS A 350 20.29 42.59 -54.07
CA CYS A 350 20.16 44.04 -54.30
C CYS A 350 20.93 44.90 -53.29
N GLY A 351 21.56 44.31 -52.28
CA GLY A 351 22.31 45.02 -51.24
C GLY A 351 21.43 45.77 -50.22
N ARG A 352 20.09 45.69 -50.31
CA ARG A 352 19.18 46.35 -49.37
C ARG A 352 19.25 45.69 -47.99
N LYS A 353 19.35 46.51 -46.95
CA LYS A 353 19.18 46.08 -45.56
C LYS A 353 17.68 45.94 -45.24
N PHE A 354 17.28 44.83 -44.65
CA PHE A 354 15.88 44.56 -44.28
C PHE A 354 15.81 43.81 -42.94
N ASN A 355 14.74 44.02 -42.19
CA ASN A 355 14.51 43.30 -40.93
C ASN A 355 13.82 41.95 -41.23
N PHE A 356 14.52 40.84 -40.97
CA PHE A 356 14.00 39.50 -41.31
C PHE A 356 12.74 39.14 -40.53
N ASP A 357 12.66 39.56 -39.26
CA ASP A 357 11.56 39.22 -38.34
C ASP A 357 10.31 40.10 -38.58
N ARG A 358 10.47 41.34 -39.09
CA ARG A 358 9.34 42.26 -39.40
C ARG A 358 8.90 42.23 -40.86
N GLU A 359 9.83 42.30 -41.81
CA GLU A 359 9.51 42.41 -43.24
C GLU A 359 9.31 41.03 -43.88
N GLY A 360 9.87 39.97 -43.29
CA GLY A 360 9.82 38.60 -43.80
C GLY A 360 10.82 38.35 -44.94
N GLY A 361 11.85 37.52 -44.68
CA GLY A 361 12.85 37.11 -45.68
C GLY A 361 12.86 35.60 -45.93
N LYS A 362 13.50 35.15 -47.01
CA LYS A 362 13.75 33.72 -47.27
C LYS A 362 15.23 33.40 -47.26
N PHE A 363 15.54 32.22 -46.70
CA PHE A 363 16.86 31.64 -46.62
C PHE A 363 17.10 30.70 -47.81
N TYR A 364 18.28 30.81 -48.43
CA TYR A 364 18.71 29.89 -49.47
C TYR A 364 20.17 29.48 -49.26
N SER A 365 20.47 28.19 -49.44
CA SER A 365 21.84 27.72 -49.54
C SER A 365 22.28 27.72 -51.00
N SER A 366 23.35 28.44 -51.33
CA SER A 366 23.99 28.37 -52.65
C SER A 366 25.31 27.62 -52.52
N THR A 367 25.59 26.71 -53.46
CA THR A 367 26.85 25.97 -53.49
C THR A 367 27.80 26.65 -54.45
N ILE A 368 28.92 27.16 -53.95
CA ILE A 368 29.95 27.84 -54.74
C ILE A 368 31.12 26.86 -54.91
N CYS A 369 31.55 26.61 -56.15
CA CYS A 369 32.79 25.89 -56.41
C CYS A 369 33.96 26.86 -56.26
N LYS A 370 34.87 26.56 -55.32
CA LYS A 370 36.13 27.27 -55.19
C LYS A 370 37.06 26.94 -56.38
N PRO A 371 38.07 27.79 -56.68
CA PRO A 371 39.00 27.58 -57.79
C PRO A 371 39.80 26.28 -57.73
N ASN A 372 39.95 25.71 -56.53
CA ASN A 372 40.59 24.41 -56.27
C ASN A 372 39.64 23.20 -56.46
N GLY A 373 38.40 23.42 -56.91
CA GLY A 373 37.41 22.36 -57.17
C GLY A 373 36.55 21.95 -55.98
N GLU A 374 36.78 22.51 -54.79
CA GLU A 374 35.97 22.22 -53.60
C GLU A 374 34.62 22.96 -53.63
N LYS A 375 33.54 22.29 -53.22
CA LYS A 375 32.21 22.88 -53.12
C LYS A 375 31.97 23.37 -51.69
N GLU A 376 31.73 24.66 -51.52
CA GLU A 376 31.37 25.26 -50.24
C GLU A 376 29.93 25.79 -50.29
N SER A 377 29.15 25.48 -49.25
CA SER A 377 27.78 26.01 -49.13
C SER A 377 27.79 27.36 -48.44
N LYS A 378 27.32 28.41 -49.14
CA LYS A 378 27.16 29.75 -48.59
C LYS A 378 25.68 30.02 -48.33
N GLN A 379 25.38 30.44 -47.12
CA GLN A 379 24.05 30.90 -46.73
C GLN A 379 23.81 32.30 -47.29
N CYS A 380 22.71 32.49 -48.01
CA CYS A 380 22.32 33.76 -48.63
C CYS A 380 20.91 34.19 -48.19
N PHE A 381 20.69 35.50 -48.11
CA PHE A 381 19.45 36.13 -47.67
C PHE A 381 18.82 36.97 -48.80
N ARG A 382 17.52 36.80 -49.04
CA ARG A 382 16.73 37.68 -49.93
C ARG A 382 15.70 38.47 -49.16
N CYS A 383 15.63 39.78 -49.43
CA CYS A 383 14.54 40.63 -48.98
C CYS A 383 13.25 40.27 -49.76
N PRO A 384 12.06 40.57 -49.20
CA PRO A 384 10.78 40.21 -49.80
C PRO A 384 10.60 40.76 -51.23
N ASP A 385 11.07 41.98 -51.49
CA ASP A 385 11.01 42.60 -52.83
C ASP A 385 11.91 41.92 -53.88
N CYS A 386 12.84 41.07 -53.45
CA CYS A 386 13.83 40.40 -54.31
C CYS A 386 13.68 38.89 -54.36
N MET A 387 12.74 38.33 -53.58
CA MET A 387 12.25 36.96 -53.75
C MET A 387 11.77 36.82 -55.19
#